data_AF-A0A353WW40-F1
#
_entry.id   AF-A0A353WW40-F1
#
_cell.length_a   1.000
_cell.length_b   1.000
_cell.length_c   1.000
_cell.angle_alpha   90.00
_cell.angle_beta   90.00
_cell.angle_gamma   90.00
#
_symmetry.space_group_name_H-M   'P 1'
#
loop_
_entity.id
_entity.type
_entity.pdbx_description
1 polymer ?
#
loop_
_entity_poly.entity_id
_entity_poly.type
_entity_poly.pdbx_seq_one_letter_code
_entity_poly.pdbx_strand_id
1 'polypeptide(L)'
;MRTNLLSFIFLFGTLFSTHAQEGKGYNIAVKIKGFDQGELFLGYPFGEKKYLQDTTTANKEGVYVFEGEKALTGGIYFIYAPDKVYFEIIVANQNFSITTDTADFVSNMEVNGSPENELFRDFRAFMNEKQIVARDINQKIESVPEEEQKALQEKIISISEEIEAYKERVVEEHPESLVAQIIKSSMDIRLPDDVAAGSQDERYQYYKAHYFDHLDLNDPRMLRTPFFHQKVMDYLDKLTVPHPDSIAKSAQEIIDRASANEETYRYWVVTLTNRYETSNLMGMDAVFVKLVDRYYLNGKAKWADEELIDKLRTRVEELKPNLIGKQAPPLPLNDISGNPRPLYKINSEYTVVYFYDPDCGHCKKKTPELQKAYENELKPNGIEVYAVNISTEEDKWNKFVNEHGLTFINVVDARGYRGYYDVKSTPKMYLLDRDKKIVAKQLDVAQVKDFVERHRKNVNE
;
A
#
# COMPACT_ATOMS: atom_id res chain seq x y z
N MET A 1 -9.23 13.75 28.19
CA MET A 1 -10.18 14.16 27.14
C MET A 1 -9.82 13.38 25.89
N ARG A 2 -10.71 12.47 25.45
CA ARG A 2 -10.51 11.66 24.23
C ARG A 2 -10.58 12.60 23.01
N THR A 3 -9.45 12.83 22.35
CA THR A 3 -9.41 13.57 21.08
C THR A 3 -9.19 12.59 19.93
N ASN A 4 -10.15 12.62 19.02
CA ASN A 4 -10.29 11.76 17.86
C ASN A 4 -9.13 11.94 16.90
N LEU A 5 -8.43 10.85 16.61
CA LEU A 5 -7.58 10.71 15.42
C LEU A 5 -8.55 10.63 14.23
N LEU A 6 -8.74 11.72 13.50
CA LEU A 6 -9.53 11.75 12.26
C LEU A 6 -8.72 11.04 11.16
N SER A 7 -8.75 9.71 11.18
CA SER A 7 -8.50 8.91 9.99
C SER A 7 -9.65 9.20 9.02
N PHE A 8 -9.37 10.01 8.00
CA PHE A 8 -10.34 10.24 6.92
C PHE A 8 -10.48 8.97 6.10
N ILE A 9 -11.45 8.15 6.49
CA ILE A 9 -12.04 7.12 5.63
C ILE A 9 -12.71 7.90 4.48
N PHE A 10 -12.05 7.96 3.33
CA PHE A 10 -12.66 8.47 2.11
C PHE A 10 -13.84 7.56 1.75
N LEU A 11 -15.05 8.10 1.94
CA LEU A 11 -16.27 7.55 1.39
C LEU A 11 -16.14 7.65 -0.14
N PHE A 12 -16.19 6.51 -0.83
CA PHE A 12 -16.29 6.45 -2.29
C PHE A 12 -17.63 7.09 -2.69
N GLY A 13 -17.63 8.40 -2.91
CA GLY A 13 -18.78 9.13 -3.47
C GLY A 13 -18.85 8.88 -4.97
N THR A 14 -19.85 8.13 -5.39
CA THR A 14 -20.19 7.87 -6.79
C THR A 14 -20.72 9.14 -7.46
N LEU A 15 -19.83 9.89 -8.10
CA LEU A 15 -20.19 10.84 -9.16
C LEU A 15 -19.52 10.35 -10.45
N PHE A 16 -20.20 9.44 -11.14
CA PHE A 16 -19.91 9.10 -12.52
C PHE A 16 -20.72 10.05 -13.41
N SER A 17 -20.04 11.00 -14.06
CA SER A 17 -20.59 11.70 -15.21
C SER A 17 -20.42 10.83 -16.44
N THR A 18 -21.56 10.49 -17.03
CA THR A 18 -21.77 9.54 -18.11
C THR A 18 -21.22 10.04 -19.44
N HIS A 19 -20.55 9.15 -20.18
CA HIS A 19 -20.67 9.05 -21.63
C HIS A 19 -20.96 7.59 -21.97
N ALA A 20 -21.99 7.41 -22.79
CA ALA A 20 -22.87 6.25 -22.81
C ALA A 20 -22.34 5.04 -23.58
N GLN A 21 -22.64 3.87 -23.04
CA GLN A 21 -23.25 2.78 -23.80
C GLN A 21 -24.39 2.26 -22.93
N GLU A 22 -25.65 2.48 -23.33
CA GLU A 22 -26.82 1.88 -22.70
C GLU A 22 -26.72 0.36 -22.86
N GLY A 23 -26.10 -0.27 -21.87
CA GLY A 23 -25.96 -1.72 -21.78
C GLY A 23 -27.11 -2.28 -20.97
N LYS A 24 -27.82 -3.24 -21.54
CA LYS A 24 -28.86 -4.06 -20.88
C LYS A 24 -28.43 -4.40 -19.45
N GLY A 25 -29.37 -4.28 -18.50
CA GLY A 25 -29.18 -4.65 -17.11
C GLY A 25 -28.67 -6.10 -16.90
N TYR A 26 -28.39 -6.46 -15.65
CA TYR A 26 -27.98 -7.82 -15.31
C TYR A 26 -29.14 -8.63 -14.72
N ASN A 27 -29.07 -9.94 -14.90
CA ASN A 27 -29.92 -10.94 -14.26
C ASN A 27 -29.07 -12.18 -13.96
N ILE A 28 -28.80 -12.42 -12.68
CA ILE A 28 -27.98 -13.55 -12.22
C ILE A 28 -28.83 -14.39 -11.28
N ALA A 29 -29.20 -15.58 -11.74
CA ALA A 29 -29.97 -16.53 -10.95
C ALA A 29 -29.05 -17.56 -10.27
N VAL A 30 -29.22 -17.78 -8.97
CA VAL A 30 -28.42 -18.70 -8.17
C VAL A 30 -29.33 -19.65 -7.42
N LYS A 31 -29.10 -20.96 -7.56
CA LYS A 31 -29.78 -21.99 -6.78
C LYS A 31 -28.75 -22.83 -6.03
N ILE A 32 -28.90 -22.93 -4.72
CA ILE A 32 -28.00 -23.70 -3.85
C ILE A 32 -28.82 -24.79 -3.17
N LYS A 33 -28.66 -26.05 -3.57
CA LYS A 33 -29.35 -27.17 -2.91
C LYS A 33 -28.84 -27.26 -1.47
N GLY A 34 -29.77 -27.30 -0.52
CA GLY A 34 -29.43 -27.26 0.92
C GLY A 34 -29.31 -25.84 1.50
N PHE A 35 -29.64 -24.80 0.73
CA PHE A 35 -29.75 -23.42 1.20
C PHE A 35 -30.92 -22.72 0.49
N ASP A 36 -32.06 -22.62 1.18
CA ASP A 36 -33.31 -22.05 0.66
C ASP A 36 -33.95 -21.03 1.62
N GLN A 37 -33.23 -20.64 2.68
CA GLN A 37 -33.67 -19.67 3.68
C GLN A 37 -32.62 -18.59 3.89
N GLY A 38 -33.08 -17.36 4.11
CA GLY A 38 -32.23 -16.21 4.39
C GLY A 38 -31.89 -15.38 3.15
N GLU A 39 -31.05 -14.36 3.37
CA GLU A 39 -30.56 -13.45 2.33
C GLU A 39 -29.28 -13.98 1.71
N LEU A 40 -29.13 -13.73 0.40
CA LEU A 40 -27.90 -13.97 -0.33
C LEU A 40 -27.41 -12.63 -0.89
N PHE A 41 -26.10 -12.42 -0.79
CA PHE A 41 -25.44 -11.18 -1.16
C PHE A 41 -24.50 -11.43 -2.34
N LEU A 42 -24.49 -10.49 -3.27
CA LEU A 42 -23.53 -10.40 -4.35
C LEU A 42 -22.52 -9.31 -3.99
N GLY A 43 -21.25 -9.67 -3.86
CA GLY A 43 -20.18 -8.71 -3.58
C GLY A 43 -19.03 -8.80 -4.58
N TYR A 44 -18.14 -7.82 -4.56
CA TYR A 44 -16.93 -7.80 -5.38
C TYR A 44 -15.77 -7.14 -4.61
N PRO A 45 -14.52 -7.59 -4.84
CA PRO A 45 -13.35 -6.82 -4.42
C PRO A 45 -13.25 -5.56 -5.28
N PHE A 46 -12.75 -4.48 -4.74
CA PHE A 46 -12.32 -3.31 -5.50
C PHE A 46 -11.03 -2.80 -4.88
N GLY A 47 -9.90 -3.12 -5.51
CA GLY A 47 -8.60 -2.90 -4.92
C GLY A 47 -8.39 -3.76 -3.67
N GLU A 48 -8.05 -3.13 -2.54
CA GLU A 48 -7.86 -3.82 -1.25
C GLU A 48 -9.17 -4.07 -0.49
N LYS A 49 -10.28 -3.45 -0.91
CA LYS A 49 -11.56 -3.46 -0.20
C LYS A 49 -12.55 -4.41 -0.86
N LYS A 50 -13.61 -4.76 -0.13
CA LYS A 50 -14.75 -5.52 -0.64
C LYS A 50 -16.01 -4.66 -0.52
N TYR A 51 -16.86 -4.73 -1.53
CA TYR A 51 -18.09 -3.97 -1.61
C TYR A 51 -19.28 -4.89 -1.85
N LEU A 52 -20.42 -4.51 -1.29
CA LEU A 52 -21.70 -5.14 -1.57
C LEU A 52 -22.27 -4.54 -2.86
N GLN A 53 -22.63 -5.40 -3.82
CA GLN A 53 -23.28 -5.02 -5.06
C GLN A 53 -24.80 -5.08 -4.94
N ASP A 54 -25.32 -6.21 -4.44
CA ASP A 54 -26.75 -6.51 -4.46
C ASP A 54 -27.12 -7.54 -3.38
N THR A 55 -28.40 -7.61 -3.02
CA THR A 55 -28.94 -8.51 -2.00
C THR A 55 -30.30 -9.04 -2.45
N THR A 56 -30.54 -10.33 -2.26
CA THR A 56 -31.80 -10.96 -2.64
C THR A 56 -32.18 -12.08 -1.67
N THR A 57 -33.40 -12.58 -1.81
CA THR A 57 -33.95 -13.71 -1.03
C THR A 57 -34.45 -14.79 -1.98
N ALA A 58 -34.53 -16.03 -1.49
CA ALA A 58 -35.03 -17.13 -2.29
C ALA A 58 -36.50 -16.91 -2.69
N ASN A 59 -36.81 -17.14 -3.96
CA ASN A 59 -38.19 -17.27 -4.42
C ASN A 59 -38.81 -18.62 -3.97
N LYS A 60 -40.06 -18.87 -4.36
CA LYS A 60 -40.79 -20.11 -3.99
C LYS A 60 -40.12 -21.40 -4.48
N GLU A 61 -39.21 -21.32 -5.43
CA GLU A 61 -38.49 -22.46 -6.02
C GLU A 61 -37.07 -22.63 -5.46
N GLY A 62 -36.70 -21.83 -4.44
CA GLY A 62 -35.38 -21.81 -3.84
C GLY A 62 -34.32 -21.12 -4.70
N VAL A 63 -34.72 -20.24 -5.62
CA VAL A 63 -33.81 -19.50 -6.52
C VAL A 63 -33.66 -18.07 -6.03
N TYR A 64 -32.40 -17.64 -5.89
CA TYR A 64 -31.99 -16.27 -5.59
C TYR A 64 -31.74 -15.56 -6.91
N VAL A 65 -32.39 -14.41 -7.15
CA VAL A 65 -32.21 -13.65 -8.38
C VAL A 65 -31.68 -12.27 -8.03
N PHE A 66 -30.48 -11.97 -8.54
CA PHE A 66 -29.90 -10.64 -8.52
C PHE A 66 -30.19 -9.96 -9.85
N GLU A 67 -30.77 -8.75 -9.81
CA GLU A 67 -31.13 -8.03 -11.02
C GLU A 67 -30.98 -6.52 -10.85
N GLY A 68 -30.59 -5.83 -11.92
CA GLY A 68 -30.45 -4.39 -11.89
C GLY A 68 -30.39 -3.80 -13.29
N GLU A 69 -30.81 -2.54 -13.41
CA GLU A 69 -30.95 -1.87 -14.72
C GLU A 69 -29.62 -1.54 -15.40
N LYS A 70 -28.52 -1.47 -14.63
CA LYS A 70 -27.18 -1.14 -15.12
C LYS A 70 -26.31 -2.38 -15.17
N ALA A 71 -25.70 -2.65 -16.33
CA ALA A 71 -24.72 -3.72 -16.46
C ALA A 71 -23.61 -3.62 -15.40
N LEU A 72 -23.22 -4.77 -14.87
CA LEU A 72 -22.09 -4.91 -13.96
C LEU A 72 -20.78 -4.84 -14.74
N THR A 73 -19.81 -4.08 -14.22
CA THR A 73 -18.44 -4.13 -14.73
C THR A 73 -17.85 -5.51 -14.50
N GLY A 74 -17.12 -6.03 -15.48
CA GLY A 74 -16.59 -7.38 -15.36
C GLY A 74 -15.56 -7.55 -14.23
N GLY A 75 -15.43 -8.77 -13.74
CA GLY A 75 -14.50 -9.10 -12.63
C GLY A 75 -14.85 -10.40 -11.93
N ILE A 76 -14.14 -10.68 -10.83
CA ILE A 76 -14.49 -11.74 -9.89
C ILE A 76 -15.47 -11.17 -8.87
N TYR A 77 -16.63 -11.80 -8.77
CA TYR A 77 -17.63 -11.52 -7.77
C TYR A 77 -17.73 -12.70 -6.81
N PHE A 78 -18.27 -12.48 -5.63
CA PHE A 78 -18.47 -13.53 -4.63
C PHE A 78 -19.91 -13.54 -4.14
N ILE A 79 -20.44 -14.76 -4.02
CA ILE A 79 -21.73 -15.05 -3.43
C ILE A 79 -21.50 -15.39 -1.96
N TYR A 80 -22.14 -14.65 -1.06
CA TYR A 80 -21.98 -14.82 0.38
C TYR A 80 -23.29 -14.67 1.14
N ALA A 81 -23.34 -15.28 2.32
CA ALA A 81 -24.35 -15.05 3.35
C ALA A 81 -23.65 -14.49 4.61
N PRO A 82 -24.40 -14.05 5.65
CA PRO A 82 -23.80 -13.37 6.79
C PRO A 82 -22.72 -14.18 7.54
N ASP A 83 -22.74 -15.51 7.42
CA ASP A 83 -21.80 -16.43 8.08
C ASP A 83 -20.51 -16.68 7.28
N LYS A 84 -20.55 -16.71 5.94
CA LYS A 84 -19.38 -16.97 5.10
C LYS A 84 -19.60 -16.64 3.62
N VAL A 85 -18.48 -16.54 2.89
CA VAL A 85 -18.45 -16.62 1.43
C VAL A 85 -18.65 -18.07 1.00
N TYR A 86 -19.56 -18.31 0.06
CA TYR A 86 -19.82 -19.66 -0.46
C TYR A 86 -18.94 -19.96 -1.67
N PHE A 87 -19.03 -19.14 -2.72
CA PHE A 87 -18.25 -19.32 -3.95
C PHE A 87 -18.07 -18.02 -4.72
N GLU A 88 -17.13 -18.05 -5.67
CA GLU A 88 -16.81 -16.94 -6.56
C GLU A 88 -17.41 -17.20 -7.95
N ILE A 89 -17.78 -16.12 -8.64
CA ILE A 89 -18.31 -16.13 -9.99
C ILE A 89 -17.59 -15.10 -10.84
N ILE A 90 -17.56 -15.32 -12.15
CA ILE A 90 -17.05 -14.37 -13.13
C ILE A 90 -18.20 -13.57 -13.69
N VAL A 91 -18.14 -12.26 -13.54
CA VAL A 91 -19.05 -11.36 -14.25
C VAL A 91 -18.36 -10.95 -15.54
N ALA A 92 -18.85 -11.48 -16.64
CA ALA A 92 -18.44 -11.16 -18.00
C ALA A 92 -19.65 -11.25 -18.93
N ASN A 93 -20.54 -12.21 -18.67
CA ASN A 93 -21.91 -12.24 -19.16
C ASN A 93 -22.85 -11.56 -18.15
N GLN A 94 -23.88 -10.85 -18.62
CA GLN A 94 -24.83 -10.13 -17.75
C GLN A 94 -26.08 -10.96 -17.40
N ASN A 95 -26.33 -12.05 -18.13
CA ASN A 95 -27.53 -12.89 -17.96
C ASN A 95 -27.12 -14.36 -17.93
N PHE A 96 -27.18 -14.98 -16.76
CA PHE A 96 -26.81 -16.39 -16.58
C PHE A 96 -27.41 -16.96 -15.29
N SER A 97 -27.38 -18.28 -15.17
CA SER A 97 -27.79 -18.98 -13.96
C SER A 97 -26.75 -19.98 -13.49
N ILE A 98 -26.63 -20.13 -12.17
CA ILE A 98 -25.77 -21.11 -11.51
C ILE A 98 -26.63 -21.97 -10.58
N THR A 99 -26.46 -23.29 -10.68
CA THR A 99 -27.01 -24.24 -9.71
C THR A 99 -25.86 -25.01 -9.07
N THR A 100 -25.84 -25.12 -7.76
CA THR A 100 -24.81 -25.87 -7.01
C THR A 100 -25.40 -26.44 -5.72
N ASP A 101 -24.58 -27.01 -4.85
CA ASP A 101 -24.99 -27.50 -3.52
C ASP A 101 -23.95 -27.23 -2.44
N THR A 102 -24.37 -27.41 -1.18
CA THR A 102 -23.54 -27.14 -0.01
C THR A 102 -22.48 -28.21 0.28
N ALA A 103 -22.47 -29.33 -0.44
CA ALA A 103 -21.46 -30.37 -0.28
C ALA A 103 -20.17 -30.01 -1.02
N ASP A 104 -20.28 -29.51 -2.25
CA ASP A 104 -19.15 -28.96 -3.01
C ASP A 104 -19.63 -27.89 -3.99
N PHE A 105 -19.42 -26.63 -3.62
CA PHE A 105 -19.90 -25.49 -4.41
C PHE A 105 -19.29 -25.42 -5.81
N VAL A 106 -18.09 -25.98 -6.03
CA VAL A 106 -17.35 -25.87 -7.30
C VAL A 106 -17.60 -27.11 -8.15
N SER A 107 -17.37 -28.31 -7.62
CA SER A 107 -17.46 -29.54 -8.41
C SER A 107 -18.90 -29.86 -8.83
N ASN A 108 -19.89 -29.47 -8.02
CA ASN A 108 -21.31 -29.70 -8.31
C ASN A 108 -21.97 -28.50 -9.03
N MET A 109 -21.18 -27.52 -9.49
CA MET A 109 -21.69 -26.33 -10.15
C MET A 109 -22.12 -26.60 -11.59
N GLU A 110 -23.40 -26.37 -11.87
CA GLU A 110 -23.98 -26.28 -13.20
C GLU A 110 -24.16 -24.81 -13.57
N VAL A 111 -23.66 -24.43 -14.74
CA VAL A 111 -23.70 -23.06 -15.25
C VAL A 111 -24.53 -23.05 -16.54
N ASN A 112 -25.35 -22.03 -16.74
CA ASN A 112 -26.09 -21.82 -17.98
C ASN A 112 -26.01 -20.34 -18.39
N GLY A 113 -25.64 -20.08 -19.64
CA GLY A 113 -25.55 -18.72 -20.19
C GLY A 113 -24.24 -17.99 -19.87
N SER A 114 -23.24 -18.67 -19.30
CA SER A 114 -21.93 -18.07 -19.03
C SER A 114 -20.77 -19.05 -19.29
N PRO A 115 -20.19 -19.05 -20.51
CA PRO A 115 -18.98 -19.81 -20.82
C PRO A 115 -17.81 -19.47 -19.90
N GLU A 116 -17.75 -18.23 -19.40
CA GLU A 116 -16.71 -17.76 -18.48
C GLU A 116 -16.80 -18.45 -17.11
N ASN A 117 -18.01 -18.65 -16.58
CA ASN A 117 -18.18 -19.38 -15.33
C ASN A 117 -17.98 -20.89 -15.51
N GLU A 118 -18.31 -21.46 -16.68
CA GLU A 118 -17.96 -22.84 -17.01
C GLU A 118 -16.44 -23.04 -17.00
N LEU A 119 -15.70 -22.18 -17.72
CA LEU A 119 -14.24 -22.21 -17.75
C LEU A 119 -13.62 -21.98 -16.36
N PHE A 120 -14.17 -21.04 -15.58
CA PHE A 120 -13.69 -20.76 -14.23
C PHE A 120 -13.91 -21.95 -13.29
N ARG A 121 -15.08 -22.60 -13.34
CA ARG A 121 -15.38 -23.81 -12.59
C ARG A 121 -14.37 -24.90 -12.92
N ASP A 122 -14.15 -25.17 -14.21
CA ASP A 122 -13.27 -26.25 -14.67
C ASP A 122 -11.82 -25.99 -14.23
N PHE A 123 -11.35 -24.76 -14.36
CA PHE A 123 -10.05 -24.34 -13.83
C PHE A 123 -9.96 -24.55 -12.32
N ARG A 124 -10.97 -24.11 -11.55
CA ARG A 124 -10.98 -24.24 -10.08
C ARG A 124 -11.02 -25.70 -9.64
N ALA A 125 -11.80 -26.55 -10.31
CA ALA A 125 -11.88 -27.98 -10.04
C ALA A 125 -10.52 -28.64 -10.27
N PHE A 126 -9.88 -28.38 -11.42
CA PHE A 126 -8.54 -28.87 -11.75
C PHE A 126 -7.49 -28.42 -10.71
N MET A 127 -7.46 -27.12 -10.37
CA MET A 127 -6.51 -26.58 -9.39
C MET A 127 -6.71 -27.20 -8.00
N ASN A 128 -7.96 -27.38 -7.57
CA ASN A 128 -8.28 -28.00 -6.28
C ASN A 128 -7.82 -29.46 -6.22
N GLU A 129 -8.06 -30.24 -7.27
CA GLU A 129 -7.58 -31.62 -7.38
C GLU A 129 -6.06 -31.70 -7.21
N LYS A 130 -5.31 -30.90 -7.98
CA LYS A 130 -3.83 -30.87 -7.90
C LYS A 130 -3.33 -30.40 -6.54
N GLN A 131 -3.97 -29.39 -5.94
CA GLN A 131 -3.59 -28.86 -4.64
C GLN A 131 -3.80 -29.88 -3.51
N ILE A 132 -4.87 -30.69 -3.56
CA ILE A 132 -5.12 -31.77 -2.59
C ILE A 132 -3.99 -32.80 -2.68
N VAL A 133 -3.67 -33.28 -3.88
CA VAL A 133 -2.59 -34.27 -4.08
C VAL A 133 -1.24 -33.71 -3.59
N ALA A 134 -0.90 -32.47 -3.95
CA ALA A 134 0.34 -31.84 -3.52
C ALA A 134 0.43 -31.67 -2.00
N ARG A 135 -0.69 -31.28 -1.35
CA ARG A 135 -0.76 -31.15 0.12
C ARG A 135 -0.53 -32.49 0.81
N ASP A 136 -1.18 -33.54 0.34
CA ASP A 136 -1.05 -34.89 0.92
C ASP A 136 0.38 -35.43 0.82
N ILE A 137 1.05 -35.14 -0.29
CA ILE A 137 2.47 -35.48 -0.49
C ILE A 137 3.33 -34.69 0.50
N ASN A 138 3.19 -33.37 0.56
CA ASN A 138 3.99 -32.50 1.41
C ASN A 138 3.84 -32.83 2.92
N GLN A 139 2.68 -33.34 3.34
CA GLN A 139 2.47 -33.77 4.73
C GLN A 139 3.21 -35.07 5.08
N LYS A 140 3.49 -35.93 4.10
CA LYS A 140 4.08 -37.26 4.33
C LYS A 140 5.56 -37.32 4.01
N ILE A 141 6.06 -36.38 3.19
CA ILE A 141 7.40 -36.46 2.60
C ILE A 141 8.52 -36.54 3.64
N GLU A 142 8.42 -35.81 4.76
CA GLU A 142 9.45 -35.87 5.82
C GLU A 142 9.42 -37.18 6.63
N SER A 143 8.34 -37.95 6.53
CA SER A 143 8.11 -39.17 7.31
C SER A 143 8.44 -40.48 6.58
N VAL A 144 8.82 -40.40 5.30
CA VAL A 144 9.13 -41.57 4.46
C VAL A 144 10.64 -41.71 4.20
N PRO A 145 11.14 -42.90 3.83
CA PRO A 145 12.56 -43.12 3.50
C PRO A 145 13.03 -42.26 2.30
N GLU A 146 14.33 -41.96 2.23
CA GLU A 146 14.92 -41.06 1.23
C GLU A 146 14.59 -41.40 -0.23
N GLU A 147 14.53 -42.69 -0.60
CA GLU A 147 14.14 -43.09 -1.96
C GLU A 147 12.67 -42.75 -2.28
N GLU A 148 11.78 -42.90 -1.30
CA GLU A 148 10.37 -42.51 -1.44
C GLU A 148 10.22 -40.99 -1.44
N GLN A 149 11.06 -40.26 -0.69
CA GLN A 149 11.12 -38.80 -0.76
C GLN A 149 11.43 -38.30 -2.17
N LYS A 150 12.42 -38.89 -2.84
CA LYS A 150 12.79 -38.52 -4.22
C LYS A 150 11.64 -38.74 -5.19
N ALA A 151 10.97 -39.91 -5.12
CA ALA A 151 9.80 -40.19 -5.95
C ALA A 151 8.64 -39.22 -5.68
N LEU A 152 8.41 -38.83 -4.42
CA LEU A 152 7.40 -37.83 -4.06
C LEU A 152 7.77 -36.42 -4.54
N GLN A 153 9.06 -36.05 -4.52
CA GLN A 153 9.54 -34.77 -5.08
C GLN A 153 9.34 -34.71 -6.60
N GLU A 154 9.67 -35.78 -7.32
CA GLU A 154 9.42 -35.88 -8.77
C GLU A 154 7.93 -35.75 -9.08
N LYS A 155 7.05 -36.33 -8.24
CA LYS A 155 5.60 -36.18 -8.39
C LYS A 155 5.14 -34.74 -8.16
N ILE A 156 5.72 -34.01 -7.21
CA ILE A 156 5.42 -32.57 -7.01
C ILE A 156 5.84 -31.76 -8.26
N ILE A 157 7.02 -32.03 -8.82
CA ILE A 157 7.49 -31.38 -10.05
C ILE A 157 6.52 -31.64 -11.20
N SER A 158 6.11 -32.90 -11.42
CA SER A 158 5.12 -33.28 -12.43
C SER A 158 3.79 -32.55 -12.23
N ILE A 159 3.32 -32.43 -10.99
CA ILE A 159 2.09 -31.67 -10.68
C ILE A 159 2.24 -30.20 -11.06
N SER A 160 3.39 -29.58 -10.76
CA SER A 160 3.68 -28.20 -11.15
C SER A 160 3.70 -28.03 -12.67
N GLU A 161 4.32 -28.95 -13.42
CA GLU A 161 4.34 -28.94 -14.89
C GLU A 161 2.94 -29.10 -15.48
N GLU A 162 2.12 -30.01 -14.94
CA GLU A 162 0.72 -30.19 -15.34
C GLU A 162 -0.11 -28.92 -15.11
N ILE A 163 0.11 -28.22 -13.99
CA ILE A 163 -0.56 -26.96 -13.67
C ILE A 163 -0.20 -25.90 -14.71
N GLU A 164 1.09 -25.70 -15.00
CA GLU A 164 1.51 -24.70 -15.97
C GLU A 164 1.02 -25.02 -17.38
N ALA A 165 1.11 -26.28 -17.82
CA ALA A 165 0.58 -26.70 -19.11
C ALA A 165 -0.95 -26.49 -19.22
N TYR A 166 -1.70 -26.70 -18.13
CA TYR A 166 -3.13 -26.41 -18.11
C TYR A 166 -3.41 -24.92 -18.25
N LYS A 167 -2.70 -24.06 -17.49
CA LYS A 167 -2.84 -22.60 -17.58
C LYS A 167 -2.55 -22.10 -18.99
N GLU A 168 -1.46 -22.56 -19.60
CA GLU A 168 -1.09 -22.19 -20.97
C GLU A 168 -2.17 -22.55 -21.97
N ARG A 169 -2.67 -23.79 -21.93
CA ARG A 169 -3.75 -24.23 -22.80
C ARG A 169 -5.00 -23.35 -22.66
N VAL A 170 -5.43 -23.04 -21.43
CA VAL A 170 -6.60 -22.16 -21.22
C VAL A 170 -6.37 -20.77 -21.81
N VAL A 171 -5.17 -20.22 -21.66
CA VAL A 171 -4.82 -18.90 -22.20
C VAL A 171 -4.76 -18.91 -23.73
N GLU A 172 -4.26 -19.98 -24.34
CA GLU A 172 -4.16 -20.14 -25.80
C GLU A 172 -5.51 -20.41 -26.47
N GLU A 173 -6.36 -21.23 -25.85
CA GLU A 173 -7.68 -21.59 -26.39
C GLU A 173 -8.73 -20.49 -26.17
N HIS A 174 -8.55 -19.67 -25.13
CA HIS A 174 -9.51 -18.62 -24.74
C HIS A 174 -8.87 -17.23 -24.52
N PRO A 175 -8.07 -16.68 -25.44
CA PRO A 175 -7.25 -15.49 -25.18
C PRO A 175 -8.04 -14.21 -24.82
N GLU A 176 -9.28 -14.11 -25.28
CA GLU A 176 -10.17 -12.97 -25.01
C GLU A 176 -11.00 -13.13 -23.72
N SER A 177 -10.99 -14.32 -23.12
CA SER A 177 -11.75 -14.61 -21.90
C SER A 177 -11.17 -13.86 -20.71
N LEU A 178 -12.07 -13.37 -19.85
CA LEU A 178 -11.65 -12.76 -18.58
C LEU A 178 -10.95 -13.79 -17.68
N VAL A 179 -11.41 -15.03 -17.66
CA VAL A 179 -10.75 -16.12 -16.92
C VAL A 179 -9.34 -16.36 -17.44
N ALA A 180 -9.15 -16.43 -18.75
CA ALA A 180 -7.81 -16.58 -19.34
C ALA A 180 -6.88 -15.43 -18.94
N GLN A 181 -7.37 -14.19 -18.94
CA GLN A 181 -6.58 -13.03 -18.51
C GLN A 181 -6.23 -13.07 -17.02
N ILE A 182 -7.17 -13.50 -16.17
CA ILE A 182 -6.93 -13.74 -14.74
C ILE A 182 -5.86 -14.82 -14.56
N ILE A 183 -5.97 -15.95 -15.26
CA ILE A 183 -5.01 -17.05 -15.21
C ILE A 183 -3.63 -16.58 -15.68
N LYS A 184 -3.57 -15.90 -16.83
CA LYS A 184 -2.33 -15.34 -17.37
C LYS A 184 -1.64 -14.46 -16.33
N SER A 185 -2.39 -13.60 -15.64
CA SER A 185 -1.83 -12.73 -14.60
C SER A 185 -1.23 -13.48 -13.40
N SER A 186 -1.56 -14.76 -13.20
CA SER A 186 -0.99 -15.62 -12.17
C SER A 186 0.22 -16.43 -12.63
N MET A 187 0.52 -16.43 -13.94
CA MET A 187 1.66 -17.17 -14.50
C MET A 187 2.97 -16.44 -14.22
N ASP A 188 4.01 -17.23 -13.95
CA ASP A 188 5.36 -16.74 -13.72
C ASP A 188 5.98 -16.17 -15.00
N ILE A 189 6.89 -15.21 -14.81
CA ILE A 189 7.69 -14.66 -15.90
C ILE A 189 8.78 -15.67 -16.24
N ARG A 190 8.73 -16.23 -17.45
CA ARG A 190 9.78 -17.10 -17.98
C ARG A 190 11.03 -16.29 -18.29
N LEU A 191 12.14 -16.69 -17.69
CA LEU A 191 13.46 -16.11 -17.99
C LEU A 191 14.01 -16.79 -19.25
N PRO A 192 14.44 -16.02 -20.26
CA PRO A 192 15.23 -16.55 -21.37
C PRO A 192 16.50 -17.27 -20.86
N ASP A 193 16.95 -18.29 -21.57
CA ASP A 193 18.07 -19.14 -21.13
C ASP A 193 19.36 -18.35 -20.86
N ASP A 194 19.63 -17.34 -21.69
CA ASP A 194 20.78 -16.43 -21.54
C ASP A 194 20.67 -15.57 -20.27
N VAL A 195 19.48 -15.06 -19.96
CA VAL A 195 19.20 -14.30 -18.73
C VAL A 195 19.26 -15.20 -17.51
N ALA A 196 18.71 -16.41 -17.60
CA ALA A 196 18.71 -17.38 -16.50
C ALA A 196 20.14 -17.77 -16.10
N ALA A 197 21.03 -17.96 -17.09
CA ALA A 197 22.45 -18.25 -16.90
C ALA A 197 23.30 -17.04 -16.46
N GLY A 198 22.75 -15.82 -16.52
CA GLY A 198 23.43 -14.58 -16.19
C GLY A 198 23.67 -14.35 -14.69
N SER A 199 24.07 -13.14 -14.35
CA SER A 199 24.23 -12.65 -12.98
C SER A 199 22.89 -12.50 -12.25
N GLN A 200 22.96 -12.42 -10.91
CA GLN A 200 21.76 -12.15 -10.10
C GLN A 200 21.12 -10.80 -10.43
N ASP A 201 21.93 -9.79 -10.76
CA ASP A 201 21.43 -8.47 -11.15
C ASP A 201 20.71 -8.56 -12.50
N GLU A 202 21.29 -9.22 -13.52
CA GLU A 202 20.62 -9.41 -14.82
C GLU A 202 19.25 -10.09 -14.69
N ARG A 203 19.17 -11.17 -13.90
CA ARG A 203 17.88 -11.84 -13.60
C ARG A 203 16.90 -10.90 -12.91
N TYR A 204 17.36 -10.13 -11.92
CA TYR A 204 16.53 -9.18 -11.19
C TYR A 204 16.01 -8.05 -12.10
N GLN A 205 16.88 -7.45 -12.93
CA GLN A 205 16.48 -6.38 -13.86
C GLN A 205 15.47 -6.88 -14.89
N TYR A 206 15.71 -8.07 -15.46
CA TYR A 206 14.76 -8.69 -16.39
C TYR A 206 13.41 -8.93 -15.72
N TYR A 207 13.41 -9.63 -14.57
CA TYR A 207 12.17 -9.94 -13.87
C TYR A 207 11.38 -8.66 -13.50
N LYS A 208 12.07 -7.60 -13.05
CA LYS A 208 11.46 -6.31 -12.75
C LYS A 208 10.84 -5.67 -14.00
N ALA A 209 11.54 -5.67 -15.13
CA ALA A 209 11.07 -5.06 -16.38
C ALA A 209 9.82 -5.76 -16.95
N HIS A 210 9.77 -7.10 -16.79
CA HIS A 210 8.72 -7.96 -17.34
C HIS A 210 7.62 -8.32 -16.31
N TYR A 211 7.69 -7.77 -15.09
CA TYR A 211 6.80 -8.16 -13.98
C TYR A 211 5.30 -8.02 -14.29
N PHE A 212 4.94 -7.04 -15.13
CA PHE A 212 3.57 -6.76 -15.53
C PHE A 212 3.20 -7.28 -16.93
N ASP A 213 4.07 -8.04 -17.61
CA ASP A 213 3.80 -8.51 -18.98
C ASP A 213 2.54 -9.37 -19.09
N HIS A 214 2.20 -10.06 -18.01
CA HIS A 214 1.02 -10.89 -17.90
C HIS A 214 -0.19 -10.17 -17.27
N LEU A 215 -0.07 -8.87 -16.97
CA LEU A 215 -1.12 -8.10 -16.30
C LEU A 215 -1.31 -6.73 -16.96
N ASP A 216 -2.46 -6.55 -17.63
CA ASP A 216 -2.84 -5.24 -18.15
C ASP A 216 -3.30 -4.31 -17.01
N LEU A 217 -2.49 -3.30 -16.71
CA LEU A 217 -2.83 -2.28 -15.71
C LEU A 217 -3.93 -1.31 -16.18
N ASN A 218 -4.29 -1.30 -17.48
CA ASN A 218 -5.40 -0.51 -18.01
C ASN A 218 -6.74 -1.21 -17.91
N ASP A 219 -6.80 -2.52 -17.64
CA ASP A 219 -8.06 -3.23 -17.61
C ASP A 219 -8.83 -2.96 -16.30
N PRO A 220 -9.95 -2.22 -16.33
CA PRO A 220 -10.72 -1.90 -15.13
C PRO A 220 -11.35 -3.12 -14.46
N ARG A 221 -11.47 -4.25 -15.17
CA ARG A 221 -11.96 -5.51 -14.60
C ARG A 221 -10.97 -6.07 -13.58
N MET A 222 -9.67 -5.78 -13.73
CA MET A 222 -8.65 -6.24 -12.80
C MET A 222 -8.79 -5.62 -11.41
N LEU A 223 -9.34 -4.40 -11.30
CA LEU A 223 -9.69 -3.81 -9.99
C LEU A 223 -10.67 -4.67 -9.21
N ARG A 224 -11.47 -5.48 -9.91
CA ARG A 224 -12.43 -6.43 -9.36
C ARG A 224 -11.86 -7.84 -9.24
N THR A 225 -10.56 -7.93 -8.99
CA THR A 225 -9.87 -9.18 -8.65
C THR A 225 -9.13 -8.99 -7.33
N PRO A 226 -8.99 -10.05 -6.51
CA PRO A 226 -8.36 -9.93 -5.19
C PRO A 226 -6.84 -9.75 -5.24
N PHE A 227 -6.20 -9.96 -6.40
CA PHE A 227 -4.74 -9.95 -6.54
C PHE A 227 -4.18 -8.68 -7.18
N PHE A 228 -4.98 -7.90 -7.92
CA PHE A 228 -4.47 -6.76 -8.70
C PHE A 228 -3.78 -5.70 -7.84
N HIS A 229 -4.41 -5.32 -6.72
CA HIS A 229 -3.80 -4.38 -5.77
C HIS A 229 -2.47 -4.92 -5.23
N GLN A 230 -2.50 -6.14 -4.71
CA GLN A 230 -1.34 -6.75 -4.05
C GLN A 230 -0.18 -6.96 -5.02
N LYS A 231 -0.44 -7.30 -6.29
CA LYS A 231 0.60 -7.48 -7.31
C LYS A 231 1.37 -6.17 -7.54
N VAL A 232 0.70 -5.03 -7.59
CA VAL A 232 1.38 -3.72 -7.68
C VAL A 232 2.12 -3.37 -6.39
N MET A 233 1.55 -3.66 -5.22
CA MET A 233 2.25 -3.45 -3.95
C MET A 233 3.52 -4.30 -3.85
N ASP A 234 3.47 -5.56 -4.29
CA ASP A 234 4.62 -6.46 -4.33
C ASP A 234 5.74 -5.94 -5.26
N TYR A 235 5.39 -5.34 -6.40
CA TYR A 235 6.39 -4.66 -7.25
C TYR A 235 7.10 -3.50 -6.53
N LEU A 236 6.36 -2.72 -5.75
CA LEU A 236 6.91 -1.59 -5.00
C LEU A 236 7.69 -2.04 -3.77
N ASP A 237 7.23 -3.07 -3.05
CA ASP A 237 7.78 -3.46 -1.76
C ASP A 237 8.90 -4.51 -1.88
N LYS A 238 8.81 -5.40 -2.88
CA LYS A 238 9.76 -6.52 -3.05
C LYS A 238 10.73 -6.32 -4.21
N LEU A 239 10.32 -5.58 -5.24
CA LEU A 239 11.12 -5.39 -6.46
C LEU A 239 11.62 -3.96 -6.66
N THR A 240 11.38 -3.04 -5.73
CA THR A 240 11.89 -1.68 -5.82
C THR A 240 12.75 -1.37 -4.61
N VAL A 241 13.93 -0.80 -4.86
CA VAL A 241 14.81 -0.31 -3.80
C VAL A 241 14.02 0.68 -2.92
N PRO A 242 13.99 0.53 -1.58
CA PRO A 242 13.19 1.36 -0.67
C PRO A 242 13.81 2.75 -0.47
N HIS A 243 14.07 3.45 -1.57
CA HIS A 243 14.59 4.81 -1.64
C HIS A 243 13.58 5.70 -2.37
N PRO A 244 13.32 6.94 -1.89
CA PRO A 244 12.28 7.79 -2.47
C PRO A 244 12.38 8.00 -3.99
N ASP A 245 13.59 8.12 -4.54
CA ASP A 245 13.74 8.29 -6.00
C ASP A 245 13.36 7.03 -6.79
N SER A 246 13.77 5.85 -6.31
CA SER A 246 13.48 4.56 -6.92
C SER A 246 11.98 4.27 -6.84
N ILE A 247 11.38 4.51 -5.68
CA ILE A 247 9.95 4.33 -5.44
C ILE A 247 9.13 5.31 -6.27
N ALA A 248 9.51 6.59 -6.34
CA ALA A 248 8.80 7.56 -7.17
C ALA A 248 8.85 7.18 -8.66
N LYS A 249 9.99 6.66 -9.14
CA LYS A 249 10.11 6.17 -10.52
C LYS A 249 9.22 4.95 -10.78
N SER A 250 9.23 3.95 -9.89
CA SER A 250 8.37 2.77 -10.00
C SER A 250 6.88 3.13 -9.93
N ALA A 251 6.49 3.99 -8.99
CA ALA A 251 5.11 4.47 -8.84
C ALA A 251 4.65 5.23 -10.08
N GLN A 252 5.54 6.05 -10.65
CA GLN A 252 5.28 6.74 -11.91
C GLN A 252 5.05 5.74 -13.05
N GLU A 253 5.90 4.72 -13.19
CA GLU A 253 5.77 3.69 -14.21
C GLU A 253 4.42 2.96 -14.14
N ILE A 254 3.97 2.57 -12.93
CA ILE A 254 2.66 1.94 -12.72
C ILE A 254 1.53 2.86 -13.20
N ILE A 255 1.55 4.13 -12.77
CA ILE A 255 0.51 5.10 -13.12
C ILE A 255 0.50 5.39 -14.62
N ASP A 256 1.68 5.59 -15.22
CA ASP A 256 1.82 5.87 -16.65
C ASP A 256 1.36 4.64 -17.48
N ARG A 257 1.63 3.40 -17.03
CA ARG A 257 1.12 2.16 -17.66
C ARG A 257 -0.41 2.03 -17.58
N ALA A 258 -1.04 2.54 -16.54
CA ALA A 258 -2.51 2.52 -16.36
C ALA A 258 -3.23 3.74 -16.98
N SER A 259 -2.50 4.64 -17.64
CA SER A 259 -3.02 5.96 -18.05
C SER A 259 -4.05 5.93 -19.19
N ALA A 260 -4.21 4.81 -19.90
CA ALA A 260 -5.16 4.70 -21.01
C ALA A 260 -6.60 4.47 -20.55
N ASN A 261 -6.82 4.05 -19.30
CA ASN A 261 -8.15 3.86 -18.73
C ASN A 261 -8.35 4.77 -17.50
N GLU A 262 -9.45 5.52 -17.46
CA GLU A 262 -9.69 6.52 -16.42
C GLU A 262 -9.88 5.92 -15.02
N GLU A 263 -10.55 4.76 -14.90
CA GLU A 263 -10.83 4.11 -13.61
C GLU A 263 -9.55 3.59 -12.97
N THR A 264 -8.72 2.88 -13.74
CA THR A 264 -7.43 2.35 -13.25
C THR A 264 -6.40 3.46 -13.04
N TYR A 265 -6.32 4.44 -13.95
CA TYR A 265 -5.46 5.61 -13.78
C TYR A 265 -5.79 6.37 -12.50
N ARG A 266 -7.06 6.73 -12.29
CA ARG A 266 -7.51 7.40 -11.07
C ARG A 266 -7.22 6.55 -9.84
N TYR A 267 -7.50 5.25 -9.91
CA TYR A 267 -7.23 4.34 -8.81
C TYR A 267 -5.76 4.35 -8.39
N TRP A 268 -4.82 4.23 -9.33
CA TRP A 268 -3.40 4.19 -9.00
C TRP A 268 -2.84 5.54 -8.57
N VAL A 269 -3.26 6.65 -9.18
CA VAL A 269 -2.86 8.00 -8.73
C VAL A 269 -3.29 8.22 -7.29
N VAL A 270 -4.55 7.94 -6.96
CA VAL A 270 -5.09 8.14 -5.59
C VAL A 270 -4.43 7.17 -4.61
N THR A 271 -4.37 5.88 -4.93
CA THR A 271 -3.81 4.83 -4.06
C THR A 271 -2.35 5.13 -3.71
N LEU A 272 -1.51 5.40 -4.70
CA LEU A 272 -0.08 5.61 -4.47
C LEU A 272 0.20 6.95 -3.79
N THR A 273 -0.55 8.01 -4.13
CA THR A 273 -0.41 9.32 -3.45
C THR A 273 -0.73 9.19 -1.97
N ASN A 274 -1.87 8.57 -1.63
CA ASN A 274 -2.29 8.37 -0.23
C ASN A 274 -1.33 7.45 0.54
N ARG A 275 -0.84 6.38 -0.09
CA ARG A 275 0.12 5.44 0.51
C ARG A 275 1.38 6.17 0.97
N TYR A 276 1.93 7.05 0.14
CA TYR A 276 3.17 7.76 0.48
C TYR A 276 2.94 9.02 1.33
N GLU A 277 1.75 9.62 1.30
CA GLU A 277 1.38 10.67 2.27
C GLU A 277 1.36 10.14 3.70
N THR A 278 0.82 8.93 3.88
CA THR A 278 0.59 8.29 5.19
C THR A 278 1.69 7.32 5.59
N SER A 279 2.78 7.26 4.82
CA SER A 279 3.88 6.33 5.08
C SER A 279 4.64 6.69 6.35
N ASN A 280 4.92 5.67 7.17
CA ASN A 280 5.81 5.79 8.33
C ASN A 280 7.29 5.57 7.96
N LEU A 281 7.60 5.31 6.69
CA LEU A 281 8.98 5.15 6.23
C LEU A 281 9.61 6.52 5.98
N MET A 282 10.75 6.75 6.63
CA MET A 282 11.48 8.00 6.54
C MET A 282 11.79 8.38 5.07
N GLY A 283 11.39 9.59 4.68
CA GLY A 283 11.68 10.18 3.36
C GLY A 283 10.63 9.89 2.28
N MET A 284 9.61 9.07 2.56
CA MET A 284 8.55 8.78 1.58
C MET A 284 7.63 9.96 1.27
N ASP A 285 7.64 11.00 2.08
CA ASP A 285 6.98 12.27 1.76
C ASP A 285 7.56 12.94 0.50
N ALA A 286 8.82 12.66 0.14
CA ALA A 286 9.37 13.07 -1.15
C ALA A 286 8.67 12.37 -2.33
N VAL A 287 8.23 11.11 -2.16
CA VAL A 287 7.42 10.41 -3.18
C VAL A 287 6.05 11.07 -3.30
N PHE A 288 5.38 11.33 -2.17
CA PHE A 288 4.12 12.07 -2.15
C PHE A 288 4.22 13.41 -2.89
N VAL A 289 5.23 14.23 -2.55
CA VAL A 289 5.46 15.53 -3.21
C VAL A 289 5.61 15.36 -4.73
N LYS A 290 6.40 14.38 -5.17
CA LYS A 290 6.60 14.11 -6.60
C LYS A 290 5.32 13.68 -7.32
N LEU A 291 4.50 12.82 -6.70
CA LEU A 291 3.24 12.37 -7.27
C LEU A 291 2.21 13.50 -7.34
N VAL A 292 2.09 14.30 -6.27
CA VAL A 292 1.19 15.46 -6.22
C VAL A 292 1.58 16.50 -7.28
N ASP A 293 2.86 16.88 -7.34
CA ASP A 293 3.35 17.81 -8.36
C ASP A 293 3.01 17.29 -9.76
N ARG A 294 3.32 16.02 -10.05
CA ARG A 294 3.18 15.44 -11.39
C ARG A 294 1.73 15.27 -11.85
N TYR A 295 0.85 14.79 -10.97
CA TYR A 295 -0.50 14.38 -11.38
C TYR A 295 -1.57 15.39 -11.00
N TYR A 296 -1.47 16.01 -9.82
CA TYR A 296 -2.49 16.95 -9.35
C TYR A 296 -2.16 18.39 -9.79
N LEU A 297 -1.01 18.92 -9.41
CA LEU A 297 -0.68 20.33 -9.67
C LEU A 297 -0.42 20.64 -11.15
N ASN A 298 -0.07 19.62 -11.95
CA ASN A 298 0.07 19.72 -13.40
C ASN A 298 -1.23 19.36 -14.17
N GLY A 299 -2.38 19.24 -13.49
CA GLY A 299 -3.69 19.11 -14.13
C GLY A 299 -3.98 17.75 -14.78
N LYS A 300 -3.20 16.70 -14.48
CA LYS A 300 -3.47 15.36 -15.03
C LYS A 300 -4.57 14.61 -14.28
N ALA A 301 -4.86 14.99 -13.03
CA ALA A 301 -5.92 14.43 -12.21
C ALA A 301 -7.24 15.18 -12.48
N LYS A 302 -7.90 14.88 -13.60
CA LYS A 302 -9.13 15.59 -14.05
C LYS A 302 -10.32 15.46 -13.10
N TRP A 303 -10.29 14.47 -12.21
CA TRP A 303 -11.32 14.26 -11.19
C TRP A 303 -11.11 15.12 -9.93
N ALA A 304 -9.97 15.79 -9.80
CA ALA A 304 -9.65 16.60 -8.63
C ALA A 304 -10.28 17.99 -8.77
N ASP A 305 -11.11 18.36 -7.80
CA ASP A 305 -11.67 19.71 -7.71
C ASP A 305 -10.64 20.71 -7.14
N GLU A 306 -10.97 21.99 -7.22
CA GLU A 306 -10.11 23.09 -6.77
C GLU A 306 -9.79 22.99 -5.27
N GLU A 307 -10.75 22.57 -4.44
CA GLU A 307 -10.56 22.40 -3.00
C GLU A 307 -9.51 21.32 -2.70
N LEU A 308 -9.57 20.17 -3.38
CA LEU A 308 -8.57 19.12 -3.25
C LEU A 308 -7.19 19.59 -3.74
N ILE A 309 -7.14 20.28 -4.89
CA ILE A 309 -5.89 20.81 -5.42
C ILE A 309 -5.22 21.79 -4.45
N ASP A 310 -5.98 22.70 -3.83
CA ASP A 310 -5.46 23.67 -2.87
C ASP A 310 -4.96 23.02 -1.57
N LYS A 311 -5.67 22.02 -1.06
CA LYS A 311 -5.21 21.23 0.09
C LYS A 311 -3.89 20.52 -0.22
N LEU A 312 -3.80 19.86 -1.37
CA LEU A 312 -2.59 19.16 -1.79
C LEU A 312 -1.43 20.13 -2.05
N ARG A 313 -1.69 21.29 -2.66
CA ARG A 313 -0.69 22.35 -2.84
C ARG A 313 -0.14 22.82 -1.51
N THR A 314 -1.01 23.16 -0.56
CA THR A 314 -0.62 23.59 0.79
C THR A 314 0.23 22.52 1.47
N ARG A 315 -0.20 21.25 1.42
CA ARG A 315 0.55 20.13 2.01
C ARG A 315 1.93 19.98 1.39
N VAL A 316 2.03 20.10 0.07
CA VAL A 316 3.31 20.03 -0.66
C VAL A 316 4.23 21.21 -0.29
N GLU A 317 3.69 22.42 -0.15
CA GLU A 317 4.45 23.61 0.27
C GLU A 317 4.97 23.49 1.70
N GLU A 318 4.23 22.87 2.62
CA GLU A 318 4.69 22.52 3.97
C GLU A 318 5.83 21.49 3.95
N LEU A 319 5.75 20.49 3.07
CA LEU A 319 6.69 19.36 3.05
C LEU A 319 7.98 19.65 2.29
N LYS A 320 7.91 20.38 1.16
CA LYS A 320 9.05 20.64 0.27
C LYS A 320 10.31 21.17 0.97
N PRO A 321 10.23 22.14 1.91
CA PRO A 321 11.40 22.62 2.66
C PRO A 321 11.99 21.59 3.63
N ASN A 322 11.19 20.59 4.03
CA ASN A 322 11.50 19.60 5.06
C ASN A 322 11.89 18.22 4.50
N LEU A 323 12.08 18.11 3.18
CA LEU A 323 12.56 16.89 2.55
C LEU A 323 14.02 16.62 2.93
N ILE A 324 14.38 15.34 2.99
CA ILE A 324 15.77 14.94 3.21
C ILE A 324 16.64 15.50 2.07
N GLY A 325 17.83 15.99 2.42
CA GLY A 325 18.75 16.71 1.55
C GLY A 325 18.47 18.21 1.42
N LYS A 326 17.34 18.72 1.94
CA LYS A 326 17.05 20.16 1.94
C LYS A 326 17.68 20.88 3.12
N GLN A 327 17.95 22.16 2.91
CA GLN A 327 18.43 23.08 3.91
C GLN A 327 17.32 23.36 4.94
N ALA A 328 17.56 23.11 6.23
CA ALA A 328 16.55 23.26 7.26
C ALA A 328 16.10 24.74 7.39
N PRO A 329 14.80 25.06 7.53
CA PRO A 329 14.35 26.44 7.67
C PRO A 329 15.04 27.17 8.85
N PRO A 330 15.39 28.46 8.75
CA PRO A 330 16.07 29.16 9.83
C PRO A 330 15.20 29.26 11.09
N LEU A 331 15.82 29.02 12.25
CA LEU A 331 15.20 29.19 13.58
C LEU A 331 15.95 30.29 14.35
N PRO A 332 15.55 31.57 14.23
CA PRO A 332 16.12 32.68 14.99
C PRO A 332 15.44 32.79 16.37
N LEU A 333 15.71 31.81 17.23
CA LEU A 333 15.05 31.66 18.53
C LEU A 333 15.97 32.10 19.69
N ASN A 334 15.36 32.31 20.85
CA ASN A 334 16.05 32.70 22.08
C ASN A 334 16.03 31.56 23.09
N ASP A 335 17.05 31.49 23.94
CA ASP A 335 17.11 30.54 25.06
C ASP A 335 16.28 30.98 26.27
N ILE A 336 16.30 30.15 27.32
CA ILE A 336 15.61 30.36 28.59
C ILE A 336 15.98 31.68 29.30
N SER A 337 17.15 32.25 28.99
CA SER A 337 17.60 33.53 29.54
C SER A 337 17.30 34.71 28.60
N GLY A 338 16.57 34.47 27.51
CA GLY A 338 16.27 35.46 26.48
C GLY A 338 17.43 35.74 25.52
N ASN A 339 18.54 35.01 25.61
CA ASN A 339 19.68 35.26 24.73
C ASN A 339 19.44 34.66 23.34
N PRO A 340 19.80 35.36 22.24
CA PRO A 340 19.69 34.81 20.91
C PRO A 340 20.53 33.55 20.72
N ARG A 341 19.88 32.45 20.32
CA ARG A 341 20.52 31.17 19.98
C ARG A 341 20.01 30.67 18.63
N PRO A 342 20.29 31.37 17.52
CA PRO A 342 19.82 30.95 16.21
C PRO A 342 20.44 29.60 15.79
N LEU A 343 19.63 28.70 15.22
CA LEU A 343 20.06 27.34 14.81
C LEU A 343 21.34 27.33 13.95
N TYR A 344 21.48 28.29 13.05
CA TYR A 344 22.61 28.39 12.12
C TYR A 344 23.92 28.89 12.77
N LYS A 345 23.88 29.33 14.03
CA LYS A 345 25.10 29.64 14.80
C LYS A 345 25.58 28.47 15.65
N ILE A 346 24.86 27.35 15.64
CA ILE A 346 25.26 26.13 16.35
C ILE A 346 26.35 25.43 15.53
N ASN A 347 27.57 25.43 16.08
CA ASN A 347 28.72 24.75 15.48
C ASN A 347 28.82 23.32 16.02
N SER A 348 28.27 22.36 15.29
CA SER A 348 28.33 20.93 15.60
C SER A 348 28.35 20.13 14.30
N GLU A 349 28.91 18.91 14.36
CA GLU A 349 28.96 18.03 13.19
C GLU A 349 27.56 17.57 12.79
N TYR A 350 26.73 17.27 13.79
CA TYR A 350 25.30 17.03 13.61
C TYR A 350 24.51 17.82 14.64
N THR A 351 23.28 18.20 14.30
CA THR A 351 22.35 18.87 15.20
C THR A 351 21.00 18.15 15.17
N VAL A 352 20.52 17.65 16.30
CA VAL A 352 19.13 17.21 16.47
C VAL A 352 18.27 18.42 16.76
N VAL A 353 17.29 18.73 15.90
CA VAL A 353 16.25 19.72 16.20
C VAL A 353 15.05 18.97 16.77
N TYR A 354 14.76 19.21 18.05
CA TYR A 354 13.72 18.50 18.81
C TYR A 354 12.59 19.45 19.21
N PHE A 355 11.43 19.32 18.57
CA PHE A 355 10.25 20.09 18.92
C PHE A 355 9.45 19.38 20.02
N TYR A 356 9.16 20.08 21.11
CA TYR A 356 8.45 19.51 22.25
C TYR A 356 7.54 20.52 22.94
N ASP A 357 6.62 19.98 23.74
CA ASP A 357 5.76 20.75 24.63
C ASP A 357 5.83 20.12 26.03
N PRO A 358 6.18 20.87 27.10
CA PRO A 358 6.17 20.40 28.48
C PRO A 358 4.87 19.74 28.93
N ASP A 359 3.72 20.13 28.37
CA ASP A 359 2.40 19.59 28.72
C ASP A 359 2.00 18.35 27.89
N CYS A 360 2.74 18.04 26.83
CA CYS A 360 2.49 16.84 26.01
C CYS A 360 2.92 15.56 26.75
N GLY A 361 1.98 14.62 26.89
CA GLY A 361 2.19 13.36 27.62
C GLY A 361 3.33 12.49 27.07
N HIS A 362 3.56 12.49 25.75
CA HIS A 362 4.70 11.79 25.15
C HIS A 362 6.03 12.52 25.39
N CYS A 363 6.04 13.86 25.33
CA CYS A 363 7.23 14.67 25.60
C CYS A 363 7.73 14.49 27.04
N LYS A 364 6.83 14.39 28.03
CA LYS A 364 7.19 14.11 29.43
C LYS A 364 8.00 12.83 29.63
N LYS A 365 7.86 11.86 28.72
CA LYS A 365 8.65 10.61 28.73
C LYS A 365 9.91 10.73 27.87
N LYS A 366 9.78 11.30 26.67
CA LYS A 366 10.85 11.33 25.67
C LYS A 366 11.92 12.37 25.93
N THR A 367 11.60 13.53 26.52
CA THR A 367 12.61 14.56 26.78
C THR A 367 13.66 14.12 27.81
N PRO A 368 13.30 13.47 28.96
CA PRO A 368 14.31 12.93 29.87
C PRO A 368 15.13 11.78 29.27
N GLU A 369 14.54 10.96 28.40
CA GLU A 369 15.26 9.92 27.63
C GLU A 369 16.31 10.57 26.72
N LEU A 370 15.92 11.64 25.99
CA LEU A 370 16.82 12.42 25.15
C LEU A 370 17.94 13.09 25.95
N GLN A 371 17.66 13.62 27.15
CA GLN A 371 18.68 14.21 28.01
C GLN A 371 19.76 13.18 28.40
N LYS A 372 19.35 11.98 28.80
CA LYS A 372 20.28 10.89 29.13
C LYS A 372 21.10 10.47 27.92
N ALA A 373 20.47 10.29 26.76
CA ALA A 373 21.18 9.96 25.53
C ALA A 373 22.13 11.10 25.12
N TYR A 374 21.73 12.35 25.30
CA TYR A 374 22.53 13.52 24.98
C TYR A 374 23.85 13.54 25.75
N GLU A 375 23.81 13.36 27.06
CA GLU A 375 25.00 13.39 27.91
C GLU A 375 25.93 12.21 27.67
N ASN A 376 25.36 11.00 27.54
CA ASN A 376 26.15 9.77 27.52
C ASN A 376 26.62 9.38 26.12
N GLU A 377 25.85 9.74 25.08
CA GLU A 377 26.04 9.20 23.74
C GLU A 377 26.13 10.28 22.66
N LEU A 378 25.22 11.25 22.62
CA LEU A 378 25.15 12.18 21.49
C LEU A 378 26.27 13.24 21.57
N LYS A 379 26.37 13.96 22.68
CA LYS A 379 27.35 15.03 22.87
C LYS A 379 28.80 14.56 22.75
N PRO A 380 29.22 13.43 23.36
CA PRO A 380 30.57 12.88 23.17
C PRO A 380 30.87 12.51 21.72
N ASN A 381 29.84 12.22 20.92
CA ASN A 381 29.95 11.91 19.50
C ASN A 381 29.72 13.13 18.60
N GLY A 382 29.85 14.36 19.10
CA GLY A 382 29.76 15.58 18.28
C GLY A 382 28.35 15.93 17.78
N ILE A 383 27.32 15.34 18.38
CA ILE A 383 25.92 15.59 18.06
C ILE A 383 25.35 16.55 19.12
N GLU A 384 24.94 17.74 18.69
CA GLU A 384 24.29 18.73 19.56
C GLU A 384 22.76 18.56 19.52
N VAL A 385 22.07 18.89 20.61
CA VAL A 385 20.60 18.92 20.67
C VAL A 385 20.12 20.37 20.78
N TYR A 386 19.26 20.76 19.84
CA TYR A 386 18.58 22.04 19.76
C TYR A 386 17.08 21.82 20.00
N ALA A 387 16.67 21.94 21.25
CA ALA A 387 15.32 21.65 21.70
C ALA A 387 14.44 22.90 21.66
N VAL A 388 13.38 22.83 20.86
CA VAL A 388 12.44 23.92 20.59
C VAL A 388 11.14 23.65 21.35
N ASN A 389 10.92 24.41 22.42
CA ASN A 389 9.65 24.46 23.11
C ASN A 389 8.62 25.21 22.24
N ILE A 390 7.46 24.59 22.00
CA ILE A 390 6.36 25.21 21.25
C ILE A 390 5.26 25.78 22.14
N SER A 391 5.33 25.55 23.46
CA SER A 391 4.38 26.10 24.42
C SER A 391 4.63 27.58 24.65
N THR A 392 3.56 28.35 24.80
CA THR A 392 3.60 29.78 25.13
C THR A 392 3.70 30.05 26.64
N GLU A 393 3.66 29.01 27.48
CA GLU A 393 3.71 29.14 28.94
C GLU A 393 5.15 29.05 29.47
N GLU A 394 5.83 30.21 29.52
CA GLU A 394 7.24 30.33 29.91
C GLU A 394 7.56 29.71 31.28
N ASP A 395 6.74 29.97 32.30
CA ASP A 395 6.95 29.42 33.65
C ASP A 395 6.95 27.89 33.68
N LYS A 396 6.03 27.27 32.92
CA LYS A 396 5.96 25.80 32.81
C LYS A 396 7.17 25.24 32.09
N TRP A 397 7.59 25.89 31.02
CA TRP A 397 8.78 25.50 30.29
C TRP A 397 10.03 25.58 31.18
N ASN A 398 10.22 26.70 31.88
CA ASN A 398 11.34 26.90 32.79
C ASN A 398 11.36 25.86 33.91
N LYS A 399 10.19 25.57 34.50
CA LYS A 399 10.06 24.52 35.50
C LYS A 399 10.46 23.15 34.94
N PHE A 400 9.96 22.78 33.76
CA PHE A 400 10.23 21.50 33.13
C PHE A 400 11.72 21.31 32.79
N VAL A 401 12.37 22.36 32.27
CA VAL A 401 13.81 22.39 32.00
C VAL A 401 14.61 22.14 33.28
N ASN A 402 14.27 22.84 34.37
CA ASN A 402 14.96 22.72 35.65
C ASN A 402 14.69 21.37 36.34
N GLU A 403 13.45 20.89 36.33
CA GLU A 403 13.04 19.64 36.96
C GLU A 403 13.73 18.42 36.35
N HIS A 404 13.96 18.43 35.04
CA HIS A 404 14.63 17.36 34.33
C HIS A 404 16.11 17.62 34.04
N GLY A 405 16.67 18.73 34.54
CA GLY A 405 18.07 19.09 34.37
C GLY A 405 18.50 19.10 32.91
N LEU A 406 17.70 19.69 32.02
CA LEU A 406 18.00 19.66 30.58
C LEU A 406 19.22 20.54 30.27
N THR A 407 20.33 19.93 29.82
CA THR A 407 21.62 20.62 29.60
C THR A 407 21.92 20.94 28.14
N PHE A 408 21.13 20.41 27.20
CA PHE A 408 21.19 20.79 25.79
C PHE A 408 20.64 22.20 25.54
N ILE A 409 20.73 22.68 24.29
CA ILE A 409 20.28 24.02 23.92
C ILE A 409 18.75 24.06 23.94
N ASN A 410 18.17 24.73 24.94
CA ASN A 410 16.73 24.92 25.08
C ASN A 410 16.32 26.30 24.57
N VAL A 411 15.44 26.36 23.58
CA VAL A 411 14.89 27.60 22.98
C VAL A 411 13.38 27.56 22.88
N VAL A 412 12.75 28.73 22.68
CA VAL A 412 11.28 28.85 22.55
C VAL A 412 10.84 29.35 21.18
N ASP A 413 9.83 28.70 20.61
CA ASP A 413 9.12 29.15 19.41
C ASP A 413 7.92 30.06 19.74
N ALA A 414 8.22 31.33 20.07
CA ALA A 414 7.19 32.32 20.36
C ALA A 414 6.44 32.84 19.13
N ARG A 415 6.92 32.54 17.90
CA ARG A 415 6.43 33.13 16.65
C ARG A 415 5.83 32.13 15.66
N GLY A 416 5.75 30.84 16.02
CA GLY A 416 5.15 29.81 15.18
C GLY A 416 6.07 29.27 14.08
N TYR A 417 7.39 29.35 14.24
CA TYR A 417 8.37 28.76 13.34
C TYR A 417 8.21 27.25 13.16
N ARG A 418 7.57 26.56 14.12
CA ARG A 418 7.21 25.14 14.01
C ARG A 418 6.41 24.80 12.74
N GLY A 419 5.67 25.77 12.19
CA GLY A 419 4.92 25.63 10.94
C GLY A 419 5.83 25.37 9.74
N TYR A 420 7.02 25.99 9.71
CA TYR A 420 8.02 25.74 8.67
C TYR A 420 8.63 24.34 8.74
N TYR A 421 8.47 23.64 9.86
CA TYR A 421 9.02 22.30 10.11
C TYR A 421 7.94 21.21 10.09
N ASP A 422 6.75 21.49 9.52
CA ASP A 422 5.61 20.57 9.50
C ASP A 422 5.32 19.95 10.89
N VAL A 423 5.46 20.71 11.97
CA VAL A 423 5.25 20.21 13.34
C VAL A 423 3.78 20.34 13.70
N LYS A 424 2.99 19.32 13.33
CA LYS A 424 1.56 19.21 13.67
C LYS A 424 1.31 18.53 15.01
N SER A 425 2.27 17.76 15.49
CA SER A 425 2.26 17.09 16.79
C SER A 425 3.67 17.03 17.40
N THR A 426 3.74 16.91 18.71
CA THR A 426 5.00 16.75 19.46
C THR A 426 5.02 15.42 20.22
N PRO A 427 6.20 14.82 20.44
CA PRO A 427 7.52 15.28 19.97
C PRO A 427 7.76 15.06 18.48
N LYS A 428 8.62 15.89 17.86
CA LYS A 428 9.12 15.68 16.49
C LYS A 428 10.62 15.98 16.40
N MET A 429 11.38 15.12 15.71
CA MET A 429 12.83 15.26 15.55
C MET A 429 13.26 15.33 14.09
N TYR A 430 14.21 16.23 13.85
CA TYR A 430 15.02 16.30 12.63
C TYR A 430 16.48 16.14 13.00
N LEU A 431 17.24 15.44 12.16
CA LEU A 431 18.69 15.37 12.27
C LEU A 431 19.30 16.16 11.11
N LEU A 432 20.17 17.10 11.47
CA LEU A 432 20.84 17.97 10.53
C LEU A 432 22.34 17.67 10.49
N ASP A 433 22.96 17.83 9.33
CA ASP A 433 24.42 17.83 9.19
C ASP A 433 25.04 19.18 9.60
N ARG A 434 26.37 19.30 9.44
CA ARG A 434 27.15 20.50 9.75
C ARG A 434 26.65 21.74 9.00
N ASP A 435 26.17 21.55 7.77
CA ASP A 435 25.68 22.59 6.88
C ASP A 435 24.20 22.89 7.13
N LYS A 436 23.57 22.23 8.12
CA LYS A 436 22.16 22.31 8.48
C LYS A 436 21.21 21.75 7.40
N LYS A 437 21.70 20.84 6.56
CA LYS A 437 20.83 20.03 5.69
C LYS A 437 20.18 18.91 6.50
N ILE A 438 18.92 18.63 6.20
CA ILE A 438 18.15 17.55 6.83
C ILE A 438 18.67 16.22 6.29
N VAL A 439 19.28 15.40 7.13
CA VAL A 439 19.78 14.06 6.75
C VAL A 439 18.85 12.94 7.23
N ALA A 440 18.05 13.21 8.26
CA ALA A 440 17.01 12.29 8.73
C ALA A 440 15.89 13.03 9.45
N LYS A 441 14.76 12.34 9.61
CA LYS A 441 13.57 12.78 10.35
C LYS A 441 12.84 11.56 10.89
N GLN A 442 11.93 11.77 11.85
CA GLN A 442 11.14 10.69 12.48
C GLN A 442 12.02 9.59 13.12
N LEU A 443 13.23 9.94 13.56
CA LEU A 443 14.07 9.04 14.35
C LEU A 443 13.54 8.96 15.78
N ASP A 444 13.67 7.80 16.40
CA ASP A 444 13.64 7.67 17.87
C ASP A 444 15.00 8.06 18.46
N VAL A 445 15.01 8.44 19.75
CA VAL A 445 16.24 8.86 20.46
C VAL A 445 17.35 7.80 20.34
N ALA A 446 17.00 6.54 20.54
CA ALA A 446 17.93 5.41 20.46
C ALA A 446 18.53 5.20 19.06
N GLN A 447 17.87 5.70 17.99
CA GLN A 447 18.32 5.49 16.61
C GLN A 447 19.30 6.57 16.12
N VAL A 448 19.39 7.71 16.82
CA VAL A 448 20.14 8.88 16.36
C VAL A 448 21.62 8.57 16.17
N LYS A 449 22.26 7.97 17.19
CA LYS A 449 23.68 7.66 17.16
C LYS A 449 24.02 6.69 16.03
N ASP A 450 23.32 5.55 15.96
CA ASP A 450 23.53 4.53 14.94
C ASP A 450 23.33 5.08 13.52
N PHE A 451 22.34 5.97 13.34
CA PHE A 451 22.14 6.65 12.07
C PHE A 451 23.34 7.53 11.72
N VAL A 452 23.81 8.36 12.65
CA VAL A 452 24.97 9.25 12.44
C VAL A 452 26.22 8.45 12.10
N GLU A 453 26.49 7.34 12.79
CA GLU A 453 27.64 6.49 12.50
C GLU A 453 27.61 5.89 11.10
N ARG A 454 26.43 5.43 10.63
CA ARG A 454 26.25 4.97 9.25
C ARG A 454 26.40 6.10 8.24
N HIS A 455 25.77 7.24 8.50
CA HIS A 455 25.84 8.41 7.62
C HIS A 455 27.27 8.93 7.45
N ARG A 456 28.07 8.95 8.52
CA ARG A 456 29.50 9.30 8.47
C ARG A 456 30.29 8.40 7.53
N LYS A 457 30.05 7.09 7.55
CA LYS A 457 30.76 6.15 6.66
C LYS A 457 30.43 6.44 5.19
N ASN A 458 29.15 6.60 4.89
CA ASN A 458 28.67 6.86 3.52
C ASN A 458 29.12 8.21 2.93
N VAL A 459 29.43 9.22 3.75
CA VAL A 459 29.91 10.53 3.28
C VAL A 459 31.43 10.52 3.05
N ASN A 460 32.17 9.61 3.69
CA ASN A 460 33.63 9.51 3.60
C ASN A 460 34.11 8.45 2.59
N GLU A 461 33.20 7.66 2.04
CA GLU A 461 33.37 6.82 0.85
C GLU A 461 32.98 7.62 -0.41
#